data_AF-A0A2E2VW99-F1
#
_entry.id   AF-A0A2E2VW99-F1
#
_cell.length_a   1.000
_cell.length_b   1.000
_cell.length_c   1.000
_cell.angle_alpha   90.00
_cell.angle_beta   90.00
_cell.angle_gamma   90.00
#
_symmetry.space_group_name_H-M   'P 1'
#
loop_
_entity.id
_entity.type
_entity.pdbx_description
1 polymer ?
#
loop_
_entity_poly.entity_id
_entity_poly.type
_entity_poly.pdbx_seq_one_letter_code
_entity_poly.pdbx_strand_id
1 'polypeptide(L)'
;MSVISFMFADEAAGNWKLTGLIVDYYDIARPHPDYPNGVPFMLKDSYGYGIEVEVANVPAGLMFNRTLRGPWGDAALQAAGINLNVNLYPDGTGVVGEGSYYPDVDLIPGTCITTGQIFPITDSFNWEDGQETVFPYVNMIGLPSMNVRAGQTAYGLGVNGSSVFDNWTATPQQIPTPSALTSGIYLSDGTVLSNPASVGGVTAGEWGGYYIAGDDLGPSTMGTNDFDINFMLVWNAIDGPESESGIGDLLGEDEDGDGTDFDRTFGVPFISATYINNTNPLCDITGGAGLMYPVAGDVVDALGGSDALAAMLTGQCLATTSAGVEATCEAAGGVANMVYGQCVAQANGDDFAAGCAYAGVTAAVTQACVDAGGPATAEEAAAVGSPFTCGELAAQYDTETAGDCAAAAALAAASCEDSNGMSLCCLS
;
A
#
# COMPACT_ATOMS: atom_id res chain seq x y z
N MET A 1 47.24 -47.78 27.14
CA MET A 1 46.46 -46.54 27.35
C MET A 1 45.44 -46.47 26.23
N SER A 2 44.20 -46.86 26.49
CA SER A 2 43.07 -46.46 25.64
C SER A 2 42.40 -45.30 26.38
N VAL A 3 42.51 -44.11 25.83
CA VAL A 3 41.65 -42.99 26.20
C VAL A 3 40.42 -43.13 25.32
N ILE A 4 39.32 -43.58 25.92
CA ILE A 4 37.99 -43.43 25.32
C ILE A 4 37.55 -42.02 25.71
N SER A 5 37.51 -41.12 24.73
CA SER A 5 36.85 -39.82 24.86
C SER A 5 35.37 -40.06 24.54
N PHE A 6 34.53 -40.08 25.56
CA PHE A 6 33.09 -39.89 25.36
C PHE A 6 32.90 -38.38 25.16
N MET A 7 32.63 -37.94 23.93
CA MET A 7 31.89 -36.68 23.78
C MET A 7 30.48 -37.01 24.24
N PHE A 8 30.12 -36.59 25.44
CA PHE A 8 28.71 -36.46 25.78
C PHE A 8 28.19 -35.33 24.87
N ALA A 9 27.11 -35.58 24.14
CA ALA A 9 26.37 -34.49 23.55
C ALA A 9 25.93 -33.56 24.69
N ASP A 10 26.16 -32.26 24.56
CA ASP A 10 25.61 -31.30 25.50
C ASP A 10 24.08 -31.38 25.40
N GLU A 11 23.44 -31.75 26.50
CA GLU A 11 21.99 -31.93 26.62
C GLU A 11 21.24 -30.62 26.34
N ALA A 12 20.00 -30.68 25.87
CA ALA A 12 19.20 -29.47 25.63
C ALA A 12 18.91 -28.65 26.89
N ALA A 13 19.03 -29.27 28.08
CA ALA A 13 18.78 -28.62 29.35
C ALA A 13 19.70 -27.42 29.56
N GLY A 14 19.13 -26.26 29.87
CA GLY A 14 19.87 -25.01 29.92
C GLY A 14 18.98 -23.78 30.03
N ASN A 15 19.60 -22.61 30.03
CA ASN A 15 18.90 -21.33 29.97
C ASN A 15 19.34 -20.62 28.69
N TRP A 16 18.38 -20.36 27.81
CA TRP A 16 18.62 -19.92 26.45
C TRP A 16 17.93 -18.58 26.20
N LYS A 17 18.62 -17.67 25.50
CA LYS A 17 18.05 -16.43 24.99
C LYS A 17 17.99 -16.51 23.47
N LEU A 18 16.86 -16.15 22.87
CA LEU A 18 16.74 -16.00 21.44
C LEU A 18 17.61 -14.83 20.96
N THR A 19 18.58 -15.12 20.10
CA THR A 19 19.51 -14.14 19.55
C THR A 19 19.54 -14.13 18.01
N GLY A 20 18.75 -14.99 17.38
CA GLY A 20 18.60 -15.03 15.94
C GLY A 20 17.38 -15.83 15.52
N LEU A 21 16.70 -15.39 14.46
CA LEU A 21 15.46 -15.99 13.98
C LEU A 21 15.36 -15.94 12.45
N ILE A 22 14.95 -17.06 11.86
CA ILE A 22 14.38 -17.14 10.51
C ILE A 22 13.06 -17.91 10.66
N VAL A 23 12.00 -17.41 10.05
CA VAL A 23 10.72 -18.13 9.92
C VAL A 23 10.27 -18.10 8.48
N ASP A 24 9.79 -19.23 7.98
CA ASP A 24 9.31 -19.38 6.61
C ASP A 24 7.85 -19.84 6.66
N TYR A 25 6.93 -18.89 6.50
CA TYR A 25 5.50 -19.14 6.54
C TYR A 25 4.98 -19.55 5.16
N TYR A 26 4.06 -20.50 5.15
CA TYR A 26 3.39 -20.98 3.95
C TYR A 26 1.88 -20.91 4.18
N ASP A 27 1.18 -20.16 3.34
CA ASP A 27 -0.26 -20.03 3.44
C ASP A 27 -0.91 -20.98 2.43
N ILE A 28 -1.74 -21.90 2.94
CA ILE A 28 -2.42 -22.93 2.16
C ILE A 28 -3.92 -22.68 2.24
N ALA A 29 -4.57 -22.58 1.08
CA ALA A 29 -6.00 -22.34 1.02
C ALA A 29 -6.78 -23.58 1.49
N ARG A 30 -7.64 -23.41 2.48
CA ARG A 30 -8.58 -24.46 2.90
C ARG A 30 -9.86 -24.41 2.06
N PRO A 31 -10.53 -25.55 1.82
CA PRO A 31 -11.91 -25.56 1.34
C PRO A 31 -12.84 -25.00 2.42
N HIS A 32 -13.84 -24.22 2.00
CA HIS A 32 -14.93 -23.74 2.87
C HIS A 32 -16.21 -24.56 2.58
N PRO A 33 -17.13 -24.78 3.53
CA PRO A 33 -18.37 -25.51 3.27
C PRO A 33 -19.17 -24.97 2.10
N ASP A 34 -19.25 -23.64 1.97
CA ASP A 34 -19.91 -22.98 0.83
C ASP A 34 -19.10 -23.06 -0.46
N TYR A 35 -17.78 -23.27 -0.37
CA TYR A 35 -16.85 -23.24 -1.48
C TYR A 35 -15.83 -24.40 -1.44
N PRO A 36 -16.30 -25.64 -1.68
CA PRO A 36 -15.48 -26.84 -1.45
C PRO A 36 -14.31 -27.02 -2.43
N ASN A 37 -14.32 -26.31 -3.56
CA ASN A 37 -13.27 -26.40 -4.59
C ASN A 37 -12.24 -25.26 -4.53
N GLY A 38 -12.42 -24.31 -3.60
CA GLY A 38 -11.60 -23.11 -3.49
C GLY A 38 -12.42 -21.90 -3.08
N VAL A 39 -11.76 -20.90 -2.51
CA VAL A 39 -12.41 -19.72 -1.95
C VAL A 39 -12.46 -18.60 -3.00
N PRO A 40 -13.66 -18.13 -3.40
CA PRO A 40 -13.80 -17.02 -4.34
C PRO A 40 -13.57 -15.67 -3.65
N PHE A 41 -12.85 -14.78 -4.32
CA PHE A 41 -12.84 -13.36 -4.00
C PHE A 41 -14.08 -12.70 -4.60
N MET A 42 -15.04 -12.41 -3.73
CA MET A 42 -16.28 -11.73 -4.09
C MET A 42 -16.16 -10.23 -3.82
N LEU A 43 -16.28 -9.42 -4.86
CA LEU A 43 -16.50 -7.98 -4.72
C LEU A 43 -17.99 -7.73 -4.54
N LYS A 44 -18.34 -7.07 -3.44
CA LYS A 44 -19.70 -6.62 -3.16
C LYS A 44 -19.82 -5.12 -3.41
N ASP A 45 -20.88 -4.74 -4.09
CA ASP A 45 -21.20 -3.35 -4.32
C ASP A 45 -21.43 -2.58 -3.00
N SER A 46 -20.77 -1.43 -2.88
CA SER A 46 -20.89 -0.54 -1.72
C SER A 46 -22.12 0.38 -1.78
N TYR A 47 -22.80 0.45 -2.93
CA TYR A 47 -23.98 1.31 -3.13
C TYR A 47 -25.31 0.60 -2.82
N GLY A 48 -25.29 -0.67 -2.41
CA GLY A 48 -26.48 -1.43 -2.00
C GLY A 48 -27.35 -1.93 -3.15
N TYR A 49 -26.83 -1.97 -4.37
CA TYR A 49 -27.51 -2.55 -5.54
C TYR A 49 -27.55 -4.09 -5.50
N GLY A 50 -26.87 -4.72 -4.55
CA GLY A 50 -26.81 -6.17 -4.41
C GLY A 50 -26.02 -6.85 -5.53
N ILE A 51 -25.09 -6.12 -6.16
CA ILE A 51 -24.19 -6.68 -7.16
C ILE A 51 -23.04 -7.37 -6.42
N GLU A 52 -22.84 -8.65 -6.74
CA GLU A 52 -21.70 -9.43 -6.27
C GLU A 52 -20.99 -10.03 -7.49
N VAL A 53 -19.68 -9.82 -7.59
CA VAL A 53 -18.86 -10.29 -8.70
C VAL A 53 -17.67 -11.07 -8.15
N GLU A 54 -17.54 -12.32 -8.59
CA GLU A 54 -16.33 -13.11 -8.38
C GLU A 54 -15.21 -12.56 -9.28
N VAL A 55 -14.09 -12.14 -8.70
CA VAL A 55 -12.94 -11.60 -9.44
C VAL A 55 -11.75 -12.54 -9.51
N ALA A 56 -11.67 -13.50 -8.60
CA ALA A 56 -10.67 -14.53 -8.58
C ALA A 56 -11.14 -15.68 -7.68
N ASN A 57 -10.54 -16.85 -7.81
CA ASN A 57 -10.80 -17.99 -6.95
C ASN A 57 -9.46 -18.61 -6.55
N VAL A 58 -9.25 -18.83 -5.26
CA VAL A 58 -8.07 -19.54 -4.74
C VAL A 58 -8.43 -21.01 -4.62
N PRO A 59 -7.87 -21.90 -5.46
CA PRO A 59 -8.17 -23.32 -5.39
C PRO A 59 -7.87 -23.93 -4.01
N ALA A 60 -8.76 -24.80 -3.53
CA ALA A 60 -8.59 -25.45 -2.22
C ALA A 60 -7.37 -26.39 -2.25
N GLY A 61 -6.43 -26.20 -1.33
CA GLY A 61 -5.14 -26.89 -1.25
C GLY A 61 -3.98 -26.15 -1.93
N LEU A 62 -4.23 -25.02 -2.59
CA LEU A 62 -3.16 -24.21 -3.19
C LEU A 62 -2.33 -23.56 -2.09
N MET A 63 -1.01 -23.77 -2.11
CA MET A 63 -0.07 -22.91 -1.41
C MET A 63 0.10 -21.62 -2.22
N PHE A 64 -0.63 -20.57 -1.80
CA PHE A 64 -0.79 -19.34 -2.58
C PHE A 64 0.17 -18.23 -2.15
N ASN A 65 0.77 -18.36 -0.97
CA ASN A 65 1.73 -17.38 -0.47
C ASN A 65 2.85 -18.05 0.34
N ARG A 66 4.02 -17.44 0.29
CA ARG A 66 5.19 -17.79 1.09
C ARG A 66 5.79 -16.51 1.65
N THR A 67 5.82 -16.40 2.97
CA THR A 67 6.35 -15.22 3.67
C THR A 67 7.60 -15.59 4.44
N LEU A 68 8.76 -15.17 3.94
CA LEU A 68 10.02 -15.30 4.65
C LEU A 68 10.19 -14.11 5.63
N ARG A 69 10.42 -14.43 6.90
CA ARG A 69 10.75 -13.47 7.97
C ARG A 69 12.17 -13.73 8.46
N GLY A 70 13.00 -12.70 8.42
CA GLY A 70 14.42 -12.81 8.71
C GLY A 70 15.29 -12.95 7.45
N PRO A 71 16.59 -13.22 7.61
CA PRO A 71 17.25 -13.51 8.87
C PRO A 71 17.38 -12.30 9.79
N TRP A 72 16.98 -12.46 11.05
CA TRP A 72 17.12 -11.45 12.09
C TRP A 72 18.22 -11.84 13.07
N GLY A 73 19.10 -10.88 13.38
CA GLY A 73 20.03 -10.97 14.50
C GLY A 73 19.46 -10.30 15.77
N ASP A 74 20.20 -10.36 16.87
CA ASP A 74 19.74 -9.90 18.20
C ASP A 74 19.33 -8.41 18.19
N ALA A 75 20.10 -7.56 17.50
CA ALA A 75 19.76 -6.14 17.37
C ALA A 75 18.44 -5.90 16.61
N ALA A 76 18.17 -6.69 15.57
CA ALA A 76 16.92 -6.59 14.80
C ALA A 76 15.72 -7.11 15.61
N LEU A 77 15.92 -8.19 16.36
CA LEU A 77 14.91 -8.73 17.28
C LEU A 77 14.53 -7.70 18.35
N GLN A 78 15.52 -7.08 19.00
CA GLN A 78 15.27 -6.04 20.00
C GLN A 78 14.58 -4.82 19.41
N ALA A 79 14.97 -4.38 18.21
CA ALA A 79 14.32 -3.27 17.52
C ALA A 79 12.87 -3.59 17.12
N ALA A 80 12.57 -4.85 16.83
CA ALA A 80 11.22 -5.33 16.57
C ALA A 80 10.40 -5.56 17.85
N GLY A 81 10.98 -5.35 19.04
CA GLY A 81 10.27 -5.61 20.31
C GLY A 81 10.10 -7.10 20.59
N ILE A 82 11.10 -7.92 20.25
CA ILE A 82 11.12 -9.36 20.53
C ILE A 82 12.22 -9.66 21.55
N ASN A 83 11.86 -10.36 22.63
CA ASN A 83 12.79 -10.97 23.58
C ASN A 83 12.20 -12.28 24.07
N LEU A 84 12.93 -13.38 23.92
CA LEU A 84 12.46 -14.70 24.33
C LEU A 84 13.56 -15.40 25.13
N ASN A 85 13.22 -15.75 26.37
CA ASN A 85 14.11 -16.48 27.28
C ASN A 85 13.44 -17.80 27.64
N VAL A 86 14.13 -18.90 27.37
CA VAL A 86 13.61 -20.26 27.51
C VAL A 86 14.51 -21.04 28.44
N ASN A 87 13.94 -21.63 29.48
CA ASN A 87 14.65 -22.52 30.38
C ASN A 87 14.14 -23.94 30.16
N LEU A 88 15.07 -24.86 29.91
CA LEU A 88 14.81 -26.30 29.78
C LEU A 88 15.42 -27.00 30.98
N TYR A 89 14.59 -27.59 31.84
CA TYR A 89 15.04 -28.26 33.06
C TYR A 89 15.28 -29.77 32.83
N PRO A 90 16.28 -30.37 33.49
CA PRO A 90 16.60 -31.80 33.33
C PRO A 90 15.47 -32.78 33.69
N ASP A 91 14.40 -32.32 34.33
CA ASP A 91 13.22 -33.13 34.66
C ASP A 91 12.19 -33.20 33.52
N GLY A 92 12.49 -32.59 32.37
CA GLY A 92 11.59 -32.53 31.21
C GLY A 92 10.59 -31.38 31.26
N THR A 93 10.69 -30.48 32.25
CA THR A 93 9.86 -29.27 32.29
C THR A 93 10.57 -28.10 31.64
N GLY A 94 9.82 -27.21 30.99
CA GLY A 94 10.31 -26.01 30.32
C GLY A 94 9.50 -24.78 30.69
N VAL A 95 10.14 -23.62 30.68
CA VAL A 95 9.50 -22.33 31.02
C VAL A 95 9.95 -21.24 30.06
N VAL A 96 8.98 -20.48 29.53
CA VAL A 96 9.24 -19.15 28.96
C VAL A 96 9.33 -18.17 30.12
N GLY A 97 10.54 -17.69 30.38
CA GLY A 97 10.88 -16.94 31.58
C GLY A 97 10.32 -15.51 31.58
N GLU A 98 10.13 -14.98 32.79
CA GLU A 98 9.74 -13.59 33.03
C GLU A 98 10.74 -12.62 32.34
N GLY A 99 10.21 -11.56 31.73
CA GLY A 99 10.98 -10.64 30.89
C GLY A 99 10.98 -10.98 29.40
N SER A 100 10.36 -12.09 28.99
CA SER A 100 10.06 -12.38 27.59
C SER A 100 8.87 -11.54 27.09
N TYR A 101 8.89 -11.11 25.84
CA TYR A 101 7.84 -10.31 25.21
C TYR A 101 7.85 -10.45 23.68
N TYR A 102 6.67 -10.33 23.06
CA TYR A 102 6.49 -10.37 21.60
C TYR A 102 5.53 -9.26 21.13
N PRO A 103 5.69 -8.77 19.88
CA PRO A 103 4.70 -7.90 19.25
C PRO A 103 3.44 -8.68 18.94
N ASP A 104 2.31 -8.09 19.28
CA ASP A 104 0.98 -8.62 19.01
C ASP A 104 0.11 -7.51 18.39
N VAL A 105 -1.01 -7.89 17.80
CA VAL A 105 -1.96 -6.99 17.16
C VAL A 105 -3.31 -7.10 17.86
N ASP A 106 -3.71 -6.06 18.57
CA ASP A 106 -5.02 -5.99 19.20
C ASP A 106 -6.02 -5.30 18.26
N LEU A 107 -7.20 -5.88 18.09
CA LEU A 107 -8.27 -5.31 17.27
C LEU A 107 -8.96 -4.21 18.07
N ILE A 108 -9.03 -2.98 17.56
CA ILE A 108 -9.82 -1.93 18.22
C ILE A 108 -11.30 -2.36 18.21
N PRO A 109 -11.92 -2.59 19.38
CA PRO A 109 -13.26 -3.15 19.45
C PRO A 109 -14.27 -2.30 18.67
N GLY A 110 -15.05 -2.96 17.79
CA GLY A 110 -16.04 -2.30 16.93
C GLY A 110 -15.45 -1.67 15.66
N THR A 111 -14.18 -1.94 15.34
CA THR A 111 -13.55 -1.53 14.06
C THR A 111 -12.81 -2.72 13.43
N CYS A 112 -12.45 -2.63 12.15
CA CYS A 112 -11.55 -3.58 11.48
C CYS A 112 -10.08 -3.08 11.49
N ILE A 113 -9.69 -2.28 12.50
CA ILE A 113 -8.37 -1.67 12.59
C ILE A 113 -7.60 -2.35 13.73
N THR A 114 -6.43 -2.90 13.42
CA THR A 114 -5.52 -3.49 14.40
C THR A 114 -4.49 -2.48 14.90
N THR A 115 -4.10 -2.59 16.16
CA THR A 115 -3.03 -1.78 16.79
C THR A 115 -1.93 -2.69 17.30
N GLY A 116 -0.68 -2.41 16.91
CA GLY A 116 0.47 -3.14 17.41
C GLY A 116 0.74 -2.81 18.87
N GLN A 117 0.85 -3.83 19.72
CA GLN A 117 1.27 -3.74 21.11
C GLN A 117 2.39 -4.75 21.38
N ILE A 118 3.19 -4.53 22.43
CA ILE A 118 4.20 -5.51 22.88
C ILE A 118 3.72 -6.05 24.21
N PHE A 119 3.44 -7.35 24.28
CA PHE A 119 2.96 -7.99 25.50
C PHE A 119 4.05 -8.84 26.17
N PRO A 120 4.16 -8.78 27.50
CA PRO A 120 4.97 -9.74 28.25
C PRO A 120 4.35 -11.14 28.13
N ILE A 121 5.19 -12.14 27.91
CA ILE A 121 4.77 -13.53 27.80
C ILE A 121 5.51 -14.38 28.85
N THR A 122 4.78 -15.31 29.45
CA THR A 122 5.31 -16.35 30.33
C THR A 122 4.51 -17.61 30.09
N ASP A 123 5.18 -18.74 30.09
CA ASP A 123 4.53 -20.01 29.78
C ASP A 123 5.28 -21.17 30.42
N SER A 124 4.60 -22.29 30.63
CA SER A 124 5.17 -23.53 31.16
C SER A 124 4.76 -24.69 30.28
N PHE A 125 5.72 -25.51 29.87
CA PHE A 125 5.51 -26.59 28.91
C PHE A 125 6.35 -27.81 29.30
N ASN A 126 6.12 -28.94 28.62
CA ASN A 126 6.95 -30.13 28.73
C ASN A 126 7.86 -30.22 27.52
N TRP A 127 9.08 -30.72 27.72
CA TRP A 127 10.01 -31.02 26.64
C TRP A 127 10.63 -32.39 26.82
N GLU A 128 11.07 -32.98 25.71
CA GLU A 128 11.74 -34.28 25.68
C GLU A 128 12.92 -34.26 24.71
N ASP A 129 13.95 -35.03 25.06
CA ASP A 129 15.13 -35.22 24.23
C ASP A 129 14.97 -36.47 23.34
N GLY A 130 15.38 -36.32 22.09
CA GLY A 130 15.26 -37.34 21.06
C GLY A 130 16.58 -38.08 20.83
N GLN A 131 16.57 -38.98 19.85
CA GLN A 131 17.79 -39.64 19.41
C GLN A 131 18.61 -38.74 18.47
N GLU A 132 19.89 -39.10 18.28
CA GLU A 132 20.72 -38.50 17.22
C GLU A 132 20.04 -38.66 15.86
N THR A 133 20.00 -37.57 15.11
CA THR A 133 19.37 -37.45 13.79
C THR A 133 20.18 -36.47 12.94
N VAL A 134 19.61 -36.01 11.84
CA VAL A 134 20.18 -34.94 11.01
C VAL A 134 19.16 -33.83 10.82
N PHE A 135 19.63 -32.59 10.70
CA PHE A 135 18.75 -31.51 10.25
C PHE A 135 18.15 -31.85 8.88
N PRO A 136 16.84 -31.65 8.69
CA PRO A 136 16.16 -32.15 7.51
C PRO A 136 16.55 -31.36 6.26
N TYR A 137 16.68 -32.07 5.12
CA TYR A 137 16.94 -31.47 3.80
C TYR A 137 15.72 -30.74 3.23
N VAL A 138 14.53 -31.10 3.69
CA VAL A 138 13.25 -30.52 3.27
C VAL A 138 12.45 -30.11 4.49
N ASN A 139 11.60 -29.09 4.35
CA ASN A 139 10.59 -28.76 5.34
C ASN A 139 9.44 -29.79 5.29
N MET A 140 8.46 -29.62 6.18
CA MET A 140 7.36 -30.58 6.31
C MET A 140 6.48 -30.73 5.06
N ILE A 141 6.43 -29.74 4.17
CA ILE A 141 5.71 -29.83 2.90
C ILE A 141 6.61 -30.25 1.72
N GLY A 142 7.84 -30.71 2.00
CA GLY A 142 8.74 -31.29 1.00
C GLY A 142 9.55 -30.28 0.19
N LEU A 143 9.54 -29.00 0.55
CA LEU A 143 10.36 -27.98 -0.08
C LEU A 143 11.75 -27.91 0.56
N PRO A 144 12.80 -27.48 -0.16
CA PRO A 144 14.15 -27.39 0.40
C PRO A 144 14.20 -26.62 1.71
N SER A 145 14.89 -27.18 2.70
CA SER A 145 15.09 -26.57 4.01
C SER A 145 15.91 -25.28 3.89
N MET A 146 15.48 -24.25 4.63
CA MET A 146 16.23 -22.99 4.75
C MET A 146 17.35 -23.08 5.80
N ASN A 147 17.44 -24.19 6.54
CA ASN A 147 18.53 -24.41 7.46
C ASN A 147 19.83 -24.66 6.70
N VAL A 148 20.80 -23.75 6.82
CA VAL A 148 22.13 -23.88 6.20
C VAL A 148 22.93 -25.08 6.71
N ARG A 149 22.51 -25.68 7.82
CA ARG A 149 23.07 -26.91 8.40
C ARG A 149 22.27 -28.16 8.01
N ALA A 150 21.36 -28.09 7.04
CA ALA A 150 20.66 -29.28 6.53
C ALA A 150 21.64 -30.42 6.19
N GLY A 151 21.35 -31.62 6.69
CA GLY A 151 22.19 -32.80 6.56
C GLY A 151 23.35 -32.91 7.57
N GLN A 152 23.57 -31.91 8.43
CA GLN A 152 24.49 -32.03 9.56
C GLN A 152 23.81 -32.75 10.73
N THR A 153 24.61 -33.34 11.61
CA THR A 153 24.15 -34.00 12.84
C THR A 153 23.31 -33.04 13.68
N ALA A 154 22.20 -33.55 14.21
CA ALA A 154 21.31 -32.91 15.15
C ALA A 154 20.80 -33.96 16.15
N TYR A 155 20.03 -33.53 17.13
CA TYR A 155 19.29 -34.38 18.05
C TYR A 155 17.83 -33.97 18.02
N GLY A 156 16.93 -34.91 18.28
CA GLY A 156 15.51 -34.58 18.35
C GLY A 156 15.15 -33.75 19.58
N LEU A 157 14.24 -32.79 19.46
CA LEU A 157 13.68 -32.06 20.61
C LEU A 157 12.16 -32.01 20.46
N GLY A 158 11.42 -32.45 21.47
CA GLY A 158 9.97 -32.37 21.52
C GLY A 158 9.52 -31.27 22.47
N VAL A 159 8.43 -30.58 22.13
CA VAL A 159 7.76 -29.59 22.97
C VAL A 159 6.27 -29.86 22.94
N ASN A 160 5.62 -29.84 24.11
CA ASN A 160 4.17 -29.98 24.23
C ASN A 160 3.59 -29.14 25.37
N GLY A 161 2.39 -28.61 25.15
CA GLY A 161 1.60 -27.90 26.15
C GLY A 161 2.03 -26.45 26.36
N SER A 162 2.69 -25.86 25.35
CA SER A 162 3.02 -24.44 25.33
C SER A 162 1.91 -23.65 24.66
N SER A 163 1.61 -22.45 25.17
CA SER A 163 0.78 -21.46 24.47
C SER A 163 1.60 -20.54 23.55
N VAL A 164 2.93 -20.64 23.60
CA VAL A 164 3.87 -19.82 22.81
C VAL A 164 4.48 -20.61 21.65
N PHE A 165 4.83 -21.86 21.90
CA PHE A 165 5.34 -22.78 20.88
C PHE A 165 4.24 -23.70 20.38
N ASP A 166 4.30 -24.06 19.10
CA ASP A 166 3.50 -25.17 18.58
C ASP A 166 3.89 -26.48 19.29
N ASN A 167 3.03 -27.49 19.22
CA ASN A 167 3.43 -28.84 19.62
C ASN A 167 4.23 -29.53 18.52
N TRP A 168 5.31 -30.24 18.92
CA TRP A 168 6.08 -31.13 18.05
C TRP A 168 6.79 -32.24 18.83
N THR A 169 7.08 -33.37 18.17
CA THR A 169 7.74 -34.53 18.81
C THR A 169 9.26 -34.47 18.74
N ALA A 170 9.93 -35.12 19.71
CA ALA A 170 11.37 -35.34 19.66
C ALA A 170 11.79 -36.42 18.67
N THR A 171 10.86 -37.27 18.24
CA THR A 171 11.10 -38.20 17.13
C THR A 171 10.41 -37.63 15.90
N PRO A 172 11.17 -37.10 14.92
CA PRO A 172 10.57 -36.58 13.70
C PRO A 172 9.86 -37.68 12.93
N GLN A 173 8.69 -37.35 12.39
CA GLN A 173 7.86 -38.29 11.64
C GLN A 173 6.98 -37.56 10.63
N GLN A 174 6.60 -38.23 9.56
CA GLN A 174 5.52 -37.74 8.70
C GLN A 174 4.19 -37.91 9.43
N ILE A 175 3.36 -36.88 9.37
CA ILE A 175 2.01 -36.90 9.94
C ILE A 175 0.97 -36.93 8.81
N PRO A 176 -0.26 -37.40 9.06
CA PRO A 176 -1.33 -37.25 8.09
C PRO A 176 -1.46 -35.80 7.64
N THR A 177 -1.74 -35.59 6.35
CA THR A 177 -2.06 -34.25 5.86
C THR A 177 -3.27 -33.71 6.62
N PRO A 178 -3.25 -32.47 7.13
CA PRO A 178 -4.36 -31.94 7.93
C PRO A 178 -5.72 -32.22 7.27
N SER A 179 -6.66 -32.74 8.05
CA SER A 179 -7.96 -33.21 7.55
C SER A 179 -8.77 -32.11 6.87
N ALA A 180 -8.57 -30.85 7.27
CA ALA A 180 -9.16 -29.69 6.61
C ALA A 180 -8.68 -29.50 5.17
N LEU A 181 -7.49 -30.00 4.81
CA LEU A 181 -6.95 -29.93 3.45
C LEU A 181 -7.44 -31.13 2.62
N THR A 182 -8.75 -31.19 2.38
CA THR A 182 -9.41 -32.32 1.69
C THR A 182 -8.96 -32.53 0.24
N SER A 183 -8.32 -31.51 -0.36
CA SER A 183 -7.76 -31.53 -1.72
C SER A 183 -6.24 -31.78 -1.75
N GLY A 184 -5.60 -31.87 -0.58
CA GLY A 184 -4.14 -31.98 -0.46
C GLY A 184 -3.45 -30.61 -0.51
N ILE A 185 -2.14 -30.62 -0.77
CA ILE A 185 -1.30 -29.43 -0.87
C ILE A 185 -0.62 -29.43 -2.23
N TYR A 186 -0.70 -28.31 -2.95
CA TYR A 186 -0.06 -28.18 -4.26
C TYR A 186 0.44 -26.76 -4.53
N LEU A 187 1.38 -26.68 -5.46
CA LEU A 187 1.90 -25.42 -6.01
C LEU A 187 1.04 -24.92 -7.17
N SER A 188 1.20 -23.65 -7.52
CA SER A 188 0.49 -23.01 -8.64
C SER A 188 0.77 -23.64 -10.00
N ASP A 189 1.87 -24.37 -10.16
CA ASP A 189 2.22 -25.11 -11.38
C ASP A 189 1.60 -26.52 -11.45
N GLY A 190 0.82 -26.90 -10.44
CA GLY A 190 0.18 -28.22 -10.32
C GLY A 190 1.05 -29.28 -9.66
N THR A 191 2.26 -28.94 -9.19
CA THR A 191 3.09 -29.87 -8.40
C THR A 191 2.37 -30.23 -7.11
N VAL A 192 2.10 -31.52 -6.91
CA VAL A 192 1.51 -32.05 -5.68
C VAL A 192 2.61 -32.18 -4.63
N LEU A 193 2.47 -31.45 -3.53
CA LEU A 193 3.34 -31.54 -2.36
C LEU A 193 2.84 -32.60 -1.39
N SER A 194 1.52 -32.74 -1.24
CA SER A 194 0.93 -33.78 -0.42
C SER A 194 -0.48 -34.12 -0.88
N ASN A 195 -0.84 -35.41 -0.78
CA ASN A 195 -2.22 -35.86 -1.03
C ASN A 195 -3.08 -35.67 0.23
N PRO A 196 -4.42 -35.65 0.12
CA PRO A 196 -5.31 -35.62 1.27
C PRO A 196 -5.16 -36.84 2.19
N ALA A 197 -5.33 -36.67 3.51
CA ALA A 197 -5.32 -37.79 4.45
C ALA A 197 -6.43 -38.83 4.20
N SER A 198 -7.56 -38.41 3.62
CA SER A 198 -8.68 -39.30 3.26
C SER A 198 -8.31 -40.40 2.26
N VAL A 199 -7.24 -40.21 1.48
CA VAL A 199 -6.68 -41.19 0.55
C VAL A 199 -5.33 -41.75 1.03
N GLY A 200 -4.99 -41.56 2.31
CA GLY A 200 -3.74 -42.00 2.92
C GLY A 200 -2.55 -41.06 2.70
N GLY A 201 -2.80 -39.80 2.35
CA GLY A 201 -1.76 -38.79 2.23
C GLY A 201 -1.14 -38.40 3.58
N VAL A 202 0.16 -38.15 3.55
CA VAL A 202 0.95 -37.66 4.69
C VAL A 202 1.78 -36.45 4.25
N THR A 203 2.30 -35.68 5.19
CA THR A 203 3.26 -34.62 4.93
C THR A 203 4.48 -35.17 4.20
N ALA A 204 5.02 -34.41 3.22
CA ALA A 204 6.16 -34.87 2.43
C ALA A 204 7.47 -34.88 3.24
N GLY A 205 7.60 -33.94 4.19
CA GLY A 205 8.66 -33.93 5.19
C GLY A 205 8.14 -34.27 6.59
N GLU A 206 9.05 -34.22 7.54
CA GLU A 206 8.80 -34.61 8.93
C GLU A 206 8.32 -33.43 9.78
N TRP A 207 7.31 -33.71 10.61
CA TRP A 207 6.92 -32.93 11.76
C TRP A 207 7.82 -33.33 12.94
N GLY A 208 8.38 -32.35 13.64
CA GLY A 208 9.32 -32.59 14.73
C GLY A 208 10.30 -31.45 14.94
N GLY A 209 10.97 -31.48 16.09
CA GLY A 209 12.02 -30.53 16.45
C GLY A 209 13.41 -31.16 16.39
N TYR A 210 14.38 -30.35 16.02
CA TYR A 210 15.78 -30.71 15.82
C TYR A 210 16.65 -29.66 16.49
N TYR A 211 17.63 -30.09 17.28
CA TYR A 211 18.56 -29.17 17.92
C TYR A 211 20.01 -29.63 17.83
N ILE A 212 20.89 -28.67 18.09
CA ILE A 212 22.28 -28.92 18.47
C ILE A 212 22.64 -27.90 19.55
N ALA A 213 23.35 -28.36 20.58
CA ALA A 213 23.84 -27.55 21.68
C ALA A 213 25.36 -27.73 21.85
N GLY A 214 26.02 -26.70 22.36
CA GLY A 214 27.43 -26.76 22.73
C GLY A 214 28.03 -25.41 23.13
N ASP A 215 29.24 -25.43 23.69
CA ASP A 215 29.94 -24.24 24.16
C ASP A 215 30.34 -23.25 23.05
N ASP A 216 30.40 -23.70 21.80
CA ASP A 216 30.68 -22.88 20.61
C ASP A 216 30.25 -23.65 19.35
N LEU A 217 29.11 -23.27 18.76
CA LEU A 217 28.64 -23.82 17.48
C LEU A 217 29.13 -23.01 16.28
N GLY A 218 29.97 -22.00 16.49
CA GLY A 218 30.38 -21.01 15.51
C GLY A 218 29.37 -19.86 15.34
N PRO A 219 29.64 -18.93 14.41
CA PRO A 219 28.91 -17.69 14.30
C PRO A 219 27.45 -17.96 13.93
N SER A 220 26.55 -17.15 14.51
CA SER A 220 25.14 -17.20 14.14
C SER A 220 24.98 -17.02 12.62
N THR A 221 24.25 -17.94 11.99
CA THR A 221 23.90 -17.83 10.58
C THR A 221 22.68 -16.93 10.35
N MET A 222 22.16 -16.32 11.44
CA MET A 222 20.96 -15.49 11.43
C MET A 222 21.35 -14.00 11.59
N GLY A 223 21.35 -13.26 10.49
CA GLY A 223 21.56 -11.82 10.48
C GLY A 223 23.01 -11.41 10.80
N THR A 224 23.22 -10.13 11.12
CA THR A 224 24.53 -9.63 11.56
C THR A 224 24.66 -9.79 13.07
N ASN A 225 25.23 -10.92 13.49
CA ASN A 225 25.58 -11.20 14.87
C ASN A 225 27.10 -11.42 14.95
N ASP A 226 27.75 -10.76 15.91
CA ASP A 226 29.21 -10.87 16.13
C ASP A 226 29.57 -11.87 17.25
N PHE A 227 28.69 -12.84 17.51
CA PHE A 227 28.88 -13.86 18.54
C PHE A 227 28.53 -15.26 18.03
N ASP A 228 29.19 -16.25 18.63
CA ASP A 228 28.91 -17.66 18.41
C ASP A 228 27.65 -18.07 19.17
N ILE A 229 26.90 -19.01 18.59
CA ILE A 229 25.67 -19.53 19.22
C ILE A 229 26.00 -20.79 20.02
N ASN A 230 25.26 -20.98 21.11
CA ASN A 230 25.39 -22.16 21.97
C ASN A 230 24.27 -23.18 21.77
N PHE A 231 23.19 -22.76 21.10
CA PHE A 231 22.01 -23.57 20.87
C PHE A 231 21.38 -23.17 19.54
N MET A 232 20.99 -24.15 18.74
CA MET A 232 20.22 -23.96 17.53
C MET A 232 19.04 -24.92 17.53
N LEU A 233 17.83 -24.39 17.39
CA LEU A 233 16.58 -25.13 17.27
C LEU A 233 15.98 -24.91 15.89
N VAL A 234 15.52 -25.99 15.27
CA VAL A 234 14.71 -25.99 14.06
C VAL A 234 13.52 -26.87 14.31
N TRP A 235 12.31 -26.39 14.06
CA TRP A 235 11.10 -27.20 14.12
C TRP A 235 10.26 -26.95 12.88
N ASN A 236 9.39 -27.91 12.56
CA ASN A 236 8.34 -27.72 11.56
C ASN A 236 6.99 -27.98 12.22
N ALA A 237 6.02 -27.12 11.93
CA ALA A 237 4.65 -27.22 12.38
C ALA A 237 3.70 -26.84 11.22
N ILE A 238 2.47 -27.33 11.28
CA ILE A 238 1.37 -27.00 10.38
C ILE A 238 0.13 -26.90 11.23
N ASP A 239 -0.70 -25.92 10.92
CA ASP A 239 -1.98 -25.78 11.62
C ASP A 239 -2.74 -27.11 11.54
N GLY A 240 -3.22 -27.55 12.70
CA GLY A 240 -3.84 -28.86 12.86
C GLY A 240 -3.70 -29.42 14.29
N PRO A 241 -4.39 -30.55 14.55
CA PRO A 241 -4.45 -31.14 15.89
C PRO A 241 -3.09 -31.62 16.40
N GLU A 242 -2.17 -32.01 15.53
CA GLU A 242 -0.82 -32.43 15.94
C GLU A 242 -0.02 -31.27 16.54
N SER A 243 -0.08 -30.09 15.92
CA SER A 243 0.63 -28.89 16.39
C SER A 243 -0.17 -28.05 17.39
N GLU A 244 -1.46 -28.35 17.58
CA GLU A 244 -2.41 -27.54 18.37
C GLU A 244 -2.38 -26.05 17.99
N SER A 245 -2.14 -25.78 16.70
CA SER A 245 -2.01 -24.44 16.14
C SER A 245 -3.09 -24.23 15.10
N GLY A 246 -3.65 -23.02 15.05
CA GLY A 246 -4.68 -22.65 14.07
C GLY A 246 -6.10 -23.11 14.40
N ILE A 247 -6.35 -23.59 15.63
CA ILE A 247 -7.60 -24.23 16.08
C ILE A 247 -8.36 -23.45 17.18
N GLY A 248 -8.16 -22.13 17.22
CA GLY A 248 -8.89 -21.26 18.16
C GLY A 248 -8.40 -21.32 19.61
N ASP A 249 -9.16 -20.66 20.49
CA ASP A 249 -8.92 -20.62 21.93
C ASP A 249 -9.61 -21.81 22.64
N LEU A 250 -10.63 -22.39 22.01
CA LEU A 250 -11.43 -23.51 22.48
C LEU A 250 -11.24 -24.71 21.55
N LEU A 251 -10.36 -25.62 21.95
CA LEU A 251 -10.11 -26.85 21.20
C LEU A 251 -11.39 -27.63 20.89
N GLY A 252 -11.69 -27.79 19.60
CA GLY A 252 -12.84 -28.56 19.11
C GLY A 252 -14.14 -27.77 18.98
N GLU A 253 -14.10 -26.45 19.15
CA GLU A 253 -15.18 -25.55 18.80
C GLU A 253 -14.90 -24.91 17.43
N ASP A 254 -15.96 -24.40 16.80
CA ASP A 254 -15.91 -23.66 15.53
C ASP A 254 -16.21 -22.19 15.89
N GLU A 255 -15.17 -21.44 16.27
CA GLU A 255 -15.28 -20.04 16.71
C GLU A 255 -15.53 -19.07 15.55
N ASP A 256 -15.05 -19.38 14.34
CA ASP A 256 -15.23 -18.53 13.15
C ASP A 256 -16.45 -18.89 12.26
N GLY A 257 -17.09 -20.03 12.54
CA GLY A 257 -18.33 -20.48 11.89
C GLY A 257 -18.11 -21.12 10.51
N ASP A 258 -16.88 -21.49 10.16
CA ASP A 258 -16.52 -22.15 8.90
C ASP A 258 -16.79 -23.67 8.91
N GLY A 259 -17.35 -24.19 10.00
CA GLY A 259 -17.72 -25.60 10.14
C GLY A 259 -16.53 -26.52 10.40
N THR A 260 -15.36 -25.97 10.73
CA THR A 260 -14.16 -26.70 11.14
C THR A 260 -13.61 -26.14 12.44
N ASP A 261 -12.84 -26.96 13.17
CA ASP A 261 -12.18 -26.52 14.41
C ASP A 261 -10.98 -25.57 14.13
N PHE A 262 -10.96 -24.86 13.00
CA PHE A 262 -9.80 -24.07 12.59
C PHE A 262 -10.10 -22.58 12.46
N ASP A 263 -9.78 -21.81 13.49
CA ASP A 263 -10.24 -20.42 13.58
C ASP A 263 -9.25 -19.36 13.10
N ARG A 264 -8.06 -19.78 12.65
CA ARG A 264 -7.12 -18.83 12.02
C ARG A 264 -7.52 -18.56 10.58
N THR A 265 -8.27 -17.48 10.37
CA THR A 265 -8.50 -16.90 9.04
C THR A 265 -7.40 -15.91 8.69
N PHE A 266 -6.52 -16.25 7.75
CA PHE A 266 -5.56 -15.28 7.20
C PHE A 266 -6.22 -14.44 6.10
N GLY A 267 -6.10 -13.12 6.21
CA GLY A 267 -6.47 -12.19 5.15
C GLY A 267 -5.47 -12.22 3.99
N VAL A 268 -5.95 -11.96 2.76
CA VAL A 268 -5.03 -11.68 1.65
C VAL A 268 -4.34 -10.31 1.82
N PRO A 269 -3.09 -10.15 1.35
CA PRO A 269 -2.28 -8.97 1.64
C PRO A 269 -2.97 -7.63 1.30
N PHE A 270 -3.57 -7.52 0.11
CA PHE A 270 -4.36 -6.37 -0.33
C PHE A 270 -4.97 -6.63 -1.72
N ILE A 271 -6.07 -5.94 -2.02
CA ILE A 271 -6.59 -5.75 -3.39
C ILE A 271 -6.36 -4.26 -3.74
N SER A 272 -5.82 -3.97 -4.92
CA SER A 272 -5.65 -2.58 -5.36
C SER A 272 -7.00 -1.89 -5.56
N ALA A 273 -7.05 -0.57 -5.44
CA ALA A 273 -8.25 0.21 -5.71
C ALA A 273 -7.90 1.56 -6.32
N THR A 274 -8.75 2.00 -7.25
CA THR A 274 -8.70 3.33 -7.86
C THR A 274 -9.62 4.27 -7.08
N TYR A 275 -9.03 5.34 -6.54
CA TYR A 275 -9.79 6.41 -5.92
C TYR A 275 -10.31 7.39 -6.98
N ILE A 276 -11.61 7.66 -6.94
CA ILE A 276 -12.21 8.70 -7.78
C ILE A 276 -12.30 9.97 -6.94
N ASN A 277 -11.60 11.03 -7.38
CA ASN A 277 -11.67 12.32 -6.73
C ASN A 277 -13.00 13.01 -7.06
N ASN A 278 -13.93 12.97 -6.12
CA ASN A 278 -15.24 13.61 -6.20
C ASN A 278 -15.26 15.02 -5.56
N THR A 279 -14.14 15.49 -5.01
CA THR A 279 -14.03 16.81 -4.37
C THR A 279 -13.77 17.90 -5.39
N ASN A 280 -13.08 17.58 -6.49
CA ASN A 280 -12.89 18.47 -7.62
C ASN A 280 -13.85 18.06 -8.76
N PRO A 281 -14.87 18.88 -9.09
CA PRO A 281 -15.79 18.60 -10.20
C PRO A 281 -15.09 18.42 -11.56
N LEU A 282 -13.89 19.00 -11.73
CA LEU A 282 -13.08 18.86 -12.95
C LEU A 282 -12.33 17.52 -13.02
N CYS A 283 -12.26 16.77 -11.93
CA CYS A 283 -11.65 15.44 -11.85
C CYS A 283 -12.68 14.34 -11.60
N ASP A 284 -13.97 14.71 -11.59
CA ASP A 284 -15.06 13.77 -11.43
C ASP A 284 -15.46 13.19 -12.79
N ILE A 285 -14.96 11.97 -13.03
CA ILE A 285 -15.26 11.21 -14.25
C ILE A 285 -16.74 10.83 -14.38
N THR A 286 -17.54 11.01 -13.33
CA THR A 286 -18.97 10.65 -13.30
C THR A 286 -19.89 11.80 -13.71
N GLY A 287 -19.34 12.99 -13.98
CA GLY A 287 -20.12 14.15 -14.38
C GLY A 287 -21.02 14.70 -13.26
N GLY A 288 -20.61 14.57 -12.00
CA GLY A 288 -21.34 15.08 -10.83
C GLY A 288 -22.27 14.06 -10.16
N ALA A 289 -22.33 12.81 -10.64
CA ALA A 289 -23.10 11.74 -10.01
C ALA A 289 -22.40 11.11 -8.79
N GLY A 290 -21.10 11.41 -8.61
CA GLY A 290 -20.31 11.15 -7.41
C GLY A 290 -20.18 9.67 -7.06
N LEU A 291 -19.25 8.95 -7.69
CA LEU A 291 -18.75 7.72 -7.08
C LEU A 291 -18.00 8.10 -5.80
N MET A 292 -18.54 7.75 -4.64
CA MET A 292 -18.01 8.10 -3.31
C MET A 292 -17.13 7.00 -2.71
N TYR A 293 -17.12 5.80 -3.31
CA TYR A 293 -16.30 4.68 -2.89
C TYR A 293 -15.20 4.37 -3.91
N PRO A 294 -14.02 3.89 -3.47
CA PRO A 294 -12.97 3.41 -4.37
C PRO A 294 -13.49 2.28 -5.27
N VAL A 295 -13.00 2.23 -6.50
CA VAL A 295 -13.29 1.14 -7.43
C VAL A 295 -12.19 0.09 -7.30
N ALA A 296 -12.55 -1.18 -7.15
CA ALA A 296 -11.56 -2.25 -7.05
C ALA A 296 -10.74 -2.37 -8.35
N GLY A 297 -9.43 -2.56 -8.21
CA GLY A 297 -8.46 -2.63 -9.30
C GLY A 297 -8.00 -1.28 -9.83
N ASP A 298 -7.16 -1.34 -10.86
CA ASP A 298 -6.85 -0.20 -11.73
C ASP A 298 -7.85 -0.17 -12.90
N VAL A 299 -8.60 0.92 -13.02
CA VAL A 299 -9.62 1.07 -14.07
C VAL A 299 -9.17 1.92 -15.25
N VAL A 300 -7.92 2.42 -15.26
CA VAL A 300 -7.43 3.33 -16.31
C VAL A 300 -7.60 2.71 -17.71
N ASP A 301 -7.24 1.44 -17.88
CA ASP A 301 -7.40 0.74 -19.16
C ASP A 301 -8.88 0.58 -19.55
N ALA A 302 -9.74 0.25 -18.58
CA ALA A 302 -11.19 0.13 -18.80
C ALA A 302 -11.84 1.47 -19.17
N LEU A 303 -11.23 2.59 -18.75
CA LEU A 303 -11.62 3.95 -19.13
C LEU A 303 -11.01 4.41 -20.48
N GLY A 304 -10.35 3.50 -21.21
CA GLY A 304 -9.78 3.79 -22.53
C GLY A 304 -8.30 4.16 -22.50
N GLY A 305 -7.62 3.96 -21.37
CA GLY A 305 -6.20 4.26 -21.17
C GLY A 305 -5.92 5.70 -20.73
N SER A 306 -4.67 5.97 -20.38
CA SER A 306 -4.24 7.28 -19.87
C SER A 306 -4.54 8.44 -20.82
N ASP A 307 -4.41 8.22 -22.12
CA ASP A 307 -4.60 9.25 -23.14
C ASP A 307 -6.08 9.64 -23.28
N ALA A 308 -6.99 8.66 -23.24
CA ALA A 308 -8.43 8.90 -23.27
C ALA A 308 -8.88 9.63 -21.99
N LEU A 309 -8.36 9.21 -20.84
CA LEU A 309 -8.64 9.87 -19.56
C LEU A 309 -8.14 11.33 -19.55
N ALA A 310 -6.93 11.58 -20.04
CA ALA A 310 -6.37 12.93 -20.16
C ALA A 310 -7.18 13.81 -21.12
N ALA A 311 -7.64 13.25 -22.26
CA ALA A 311 -8.49 13.96 -23.20
C ALA A 311 -9.86 14.32 -22.58
N MET A 312 -10.45 13.41 -21.81
CA MET A 312 -11.71 13.64 -21.11
C MET A 312 -11.58 14.76 -20.06
N LEU A 313 -10.54 14.70 -19.22
CA LEU A 313 -10.23 15.74 -18.23
C LEU A 313 -10.02 17.11 -18.90
N THR A 314 -9.26 17.15 -19.99
CA THR A 314 -9.01 18.38 -20.75
C THR A 314 -10.31 18.92 -21.36
N GLY A 315 -11.17 18.05 -21.89
CA GLY A 315 -12.47 18.41 -22.44
C GLY A 315 -13.41 19.02 -21.40
N GLN A 316 -13.50 18.43 -20.20
CA GLN A 316 -14.32 18.96 -19.10
C GLN A 316 -13.82 20.33 -18.61
N CYS A 317 -12.50 20.50 -18.51
CA CYS A 317 -11.89 21.78 -18.16
C CYS A 317 -12.20 22.87 -19.20
N LEU A 318 -12.10 22.53 -20.49
CA LEU A 318 -12.41 23.45 -21.58
C LEU A 318 -13.89 23.85 -21.58
N ALA A 319 -14.81 22.90 -21.39
CA ALA A 319 -16.24 23.16 -21.34
C ALA A 319 -16.64 24.06 -20.16
N THR A 320 -16.03 23.85 -18.99
CA THR A 320 -16.29 24.68 -17.81
C THR A 320 -15.75 26.09 -18.00
N THR A 321 -14.55 26.21 -18.55
CA THR A 321 -13.91 27.50 -18.82
C THR A 321 -14.69 28.28 -19.88
N SER A 322 -15.12 27.62 -20.97
CA SER A 322 -15.91 28.26 -22.02
C SER A 322 -17.25 28.74 -21.50
N ALA A 323 -17.97 27.91 -20.73
CA ALA A 323 -19.24 28.31 -20.13
C ALA A 323 -19.08 29.49 -19.16
N GLY A 324 -18.00 29.54 -18.37
CA GLY A 324 -17.71 30.67 -17.48
C GLY A 324 -17.42 31.97 -18.24
N VAL A 325 -16.64 31.90 -19.32
CA VAL A 325 -16.35 33.05 -20.18
C VAL A 325 -17.63 33.51 -20.89
N GLU A 326 -18.41 32.61 -21.46
CA GLU A 326 -19.68 32.92 -22.12
C GLU A 326 -20.66 33.58 -21.16
N ALA A 327 -20.83 33.04 -19.95
CA ALA A 327 -21.70 33.63 -18.93
C ALA A 327 -21.24 35.04 -18.51
N THR A 328 -19.93 35.26 -18.40
CA THR A 328 -19.36 36.58 -18.08
C THR A 328 -19.62 37.57 -19.21
N CYS A 329 -19.44 37.14 -20.46
CA CYS A 329 -19.74 37.92 -21.66
C CYS A 329 -21.24 38.25 -21.75
N GLU A 330 -22.13 37.29 -21.51
CA GLU A 330 -23.57 37.51 -21.51
C GLU A 330 -24.02 38.46 -20.40
N ALA A 331 -23.47 38.32 -19.19
CA ALA A 331 -23.76 39.22 -18.07
C ALA A 331 -23.31 40.65 -18.34
N ALA A 332 -22.23 40.84 -19.10
CA ALA A 332 -21.79 42.13 -19.59
C ALA A 332 -22.67 42.69 -20.74
N GLY A 333 -23.60 41.90 -21.29
CA GLY A 333 -24.44 42.28 -22.43
C GLY A 333 -23.80 42.00 -23.80
N GLY A 334 -22.87 41.04 -23.86
CA GLY A 334 -22.13 40.62 -25.04
C GLY A 334 -20.63 40.95 -24.95
N VAL A 335 -19.84 40.32 -25.81
CA VAL A 335 -18.38 40.48 -25.87
C VAL A 335 -17.99 41.95 -26.05
N ALA A 336 -18.68 42.68 -26.92
CA ALA A 336 -18.42 44.10 -27.15
C ALA A 336 -18.55 44.94 -25.88
N ASN A 337 -19.57 44.69 -25.06
CA ASN A 337 -19.79 45.44 -23.82
C ASN A 337 -18.80 45.05 -22.71
N MET A 338 -18.38 43.78 -22.66
CA MET A 338 -17.33 43.34 -21.74
C MET A 338 -16.00 44.04 -22.04
N VAL A 339 -15.59 44.02 -23.32
CA VAL A 339 -14.34 44.63 -23.78
C VAL A 339 -14.40 46.16 -23.63
N TYR A 340 -15.52 46.79 -24.00
CA TYR A 340 -15.73 48.23 -23.83
C TYR A 340 -15.67 48.63 -22.36
N GLY A 341 -16.33 47.90 -21.46
CA GLY A 341 -16.32 48.16 -20.02
C GLY A 341 -14.92 48.07 -19.39
N GLN A 342 -14.11 47.09 -19.81
CA GLN A 342 -12.72 46.97 -19.38
C GLN A 342 -11.84 48.10 -19.92
N CYS A 343 -12.02 48.48 -21.18
CA CYS A 343 -11.33 49.62 -21.78
C CYS A 343 -11.62 50.94 -21.03
N VAL A 344 -12.89 51.22 -20.72
CA VAL A 344 -13.29 52.41 -19.97
C VAL A 344 -12.70 52.43 -18.56
N ALA A 345 -12.60 51.27 -17.90
CA ALA A 345 -11.96 51.15 -16.59
C ALA A 345 -10.46 51.44 -16.66
N GLN A 346 -9.77 50.93 -17.69
CA GLN A 346 -8.34 51.21 -17.91
C GLN A 346 -8.09 52.68 -18.23
N ALA A 347 -8.92 53.29 -19.09
CA ALA A 347 -8.83 54.70 -19.50
C ALA A 347 -9.08 55.69 -18.34
N ASN A 348 -9.87 55.30 -17.35
CA ASN A 348 -10.16 56.11 -16.15
C ASN A 348 -9.37 55.65 -14.90
N GLY A 349 -8.45 54.70 -15.04
CA GLY A 349 -7.71 54.14 -13.92
C GLY A 349 -6.69 55.11 -13.31
N ASP A 350 -6.42 54.97 -12.02
CA ASP A 350 -5.42 55.78 -11.31
C ASP A 350 -4.02 55.67 -11.93
N ASP A 351 -3.69 54.51 -12.52
CA ASP A 351 -2.42 54.27 -13.22
C ASP A 351 -2.30 55.09 -14.51
N PHE A 352 -3.40 55.23 -15.28
CA PHE A 352 -3.43 56.08 -16.48
C PHE A 352 -3.26 57.56 -16.08
N ALA A 353 -3.96 58.00 -15.04
CA ALA A 353 -3.87 59.37 -14.54
C ALA A 353 -2.46 59.70 -14.00
N ALA A 354 -1.87 58.78 -13.22
CA ALA A 354 -0.52 58.94 -12.69
C ALA A 354 0.55 58.91 -13.79
N GLY A 355 0.44 57.97 -14.73
CA GLY A 355 1.33 57.87 -15.89
C GLY A 355 1.27 59.11 -16.76
N CYS A 356 0.07 59.63 -17.01
CA CYS A 356 -0.10 60.85 -17.79
C CYS A 356 0.46 62.09 -17.07
N ALA A 357 0.22 62.23 -15.76
CA ALA A 357 0.77 63.34 -14.99
C ALA A 357 2.32 63.34 -14.94
N TYR A 358 2.94 62.15 -15.00
CA TYR A 358 4.38 61.99 -14.94
C TYR A 358 5.07 62.07 -16.32
N ALA A 359 4.50 61.42 -17.34
CA ALA A 359 5.13 61.21 -18.64
C ALA A 359 4.43 61.90 -19.82
N GLY A 360 3.28 62.55 -19.58
CA GLY A 360 2.47 63.22 -20.60
C GLY A 360 1.51 62.29 -21.34
N VAL A 361 0.56 62.89 -22.07
CA VAL A 361 -0.53 62.21 -22.80
C VAL A 361 0.01 61.17 -23.76
N THR A 362 1.03 61.51 -24.56
CA THR A 362 1.60 60.60 -25.56
C THR A 362 2.13 59.29 -24.96
N ALA A 363 2.86 59.36 -23.85
CA ALA A 363 3.43 58.16 -23.22
C ALA A 363 2.34 57.31 -22.51
N ALA A 364 1.40 57.97 -21.82
CA ALA A 364 0.34 57.28 -21.10
C ALA A 364 -0.67 56.59 -22.03
N VAL A 365 -1.08 57.26 -23.12
CA VAL A 365 -2.00 56.69 -24.12
C VAL A 365 -1.32 55.57 -24.91
N THR A 366 -0.02 55.69 -25.23
CA THR A 366 0.73 54.60 -25.88
C THR A 366 0.74 53.35 -25.00
N GLN A 367 1.08 53.49 -23.73
CA GLN A 367 1.18 52.35 -22.81
C GLN A 367 -0.20 51.72 -22.55
N ALA A 368 -1.24 52.53 -22.31
CA ALA A 368 -2.59 52.02 -22.09
C ALA A 368 -3.16 51.29 -23.32
N CYS A 369 -2.84 51.77 -24.54
CA CYS A 369 -3.21 51.09 -25.77
C CYS A 369 -2.48 49.74 -25.92
N VAL A 370 -1.18 49.66 -25.60
CA VAL A 370 -0.42 48.41 -25.64
C VAL A 370 -0.90 47.42 -24.55
N ASP A 371 -1.18 47.90 -23.34
CA ASP A 371 -1.70 47.09 -22.24
C ASP A 371 -3.11 46.54 -22.54
N ALA A 372 -3.90 47.28 -23.33
CA ALA A 372 -5.18 46.83 -23.87
C ALA A 372 -5.04 45.88 -25.08
N GLY A 373 -3.81 45.51 -25.47
CA GLY A 373 -3.52 44.59 -26.57
C GLY A 373 -3.44 45.24 -27.97
N GLY A 374 -3.33 46.58 -28.03
CA GLY A 374 -3.19 47.32 -29.28
C GLY A 374 -1.80 47.19 -29.93
N PRO A 375 -1.67 47.49 -31.24
CA PRO A 375 -0.44 47.29 -31.99
C PRO A 375 0.63 48.34 -31.64
N ALA A 376 1.80 47.89 -31.18
CA ALA A 376 2.93 48.78 -30.88
C ALA A 376 3.73 49.15 -32.14
N THR A 377 3.69 48.31 -33.17
CA THR A 377 4.45 48.46 -34.42
C THR A 377 3.53 48.51 -35.65
N ALA A 378 4.05 49.06 -36.76
CA ALA A 378 3.30 49.14 -38.01
C ALA A 378 2.97 47.74 -38.57
N GLU A 379 3.84 46.76 -38.34
CA GLU A 379 3.63 45.37 -38.71
C GLU A 379 2.50 44.73 -37.91
N GLU A 380 2.41 44.99 -36.60
CA GLU A 380 1.29 44.55 -35.76
C GLU A 380 0.00 45.24 -36.15
N ALA A 381 0.04 46.54 -36.47
CA ALA A 381 -1.12 47.29 -36.92
C ALA A 381 -1.68 46.71 -38.22
N ALA A 382 -0.82 46.37 -39.18
CA ALA A 382 -1.22 45.67 -40.40
C ALA A 382 -1.79 44.26 -40.15
N ALA A 383 -1.27 43.53 -39.15
CA ALA A 383 -1.74 42.18 -38.81
C ALA A 383 -3.15 42.17 -38.20
N VAL A 384 -3.51 43.21 -37.44
CA VAL A 384 -4.84 43.37 -36.83
C VAL A 384 -5.79 44.24 -37.65
N GLY A 385 -5.35 44.76 -38.80
CA GLY A 385 -6.14 45.64 -39.65
C GLY A 385 -6.38 47.04 -39.07
N SER A 386 -5.55 47.48 -38.11
CA SER A 386 -5.61 48.81 -37.52
C SER A 386 -4.97 49.85 -38.44
N PRO A 387 -5.60 51.03 -38.64
CA PRO A 387 -5.03 52.12 -39.42
C PRO A 387 -3.87 52.86 -38.71
N PHE A 388 -3.67 52.63 -37.41
CA PHE A 388 -2.67 53.32 -36.59
C PHE A 388 -1.98 52.37 -35.61
N THR A 389 -0.72 52.67 -35.29
CA THR A 389 -0.05 52.14 -34.10
C THR A 389 -0.52 52.87 -32.84
N CYS A 390 -0.33 52.25 -31.66
CA CYS A 390 -0.62 52.89 -30.38
C CYS A 390 0.13 54.23 -30.20
N GLY A 391 1.36 54.35 -30.73
CA GLY A 391 2.13 55.59 -30.69
C GLY A 391 1.56 56.69 -31.59
N GLU A 392 1.06 56.33 -32.78
CA GLU A 392 0.42 57.28 -33.71
C GLU A 392 -0.95 57.74 -33.21
N LEU A 393 -1.71 56.83 -32.57
CA LEU A 393 -2.96 57.17 -31.90
C LEU A 393 -2.70 58.13 -30.73
N ALA A 394 -1.68 57.85 -29.91
CA ALA A 394 -1.32 58.70 -28.79
C ALA A 394 -0.88 60.11 -29.20
N ALA A 395 -0.21 60.25 -30.36
CA ALA A 395 0.13 61.56 -30.91
C ALA A 395 -1.09 62.38 -31.35
N GLN A 396 -2.16 61.71 -31.81
CA GLN A 396 -3.43 62.37 -32.10
C GLN A 396 -4.09 62.88 -30.83
N TYR A 397 -4.08 62.08 -29.75
CA TYR A 397 -4.58 62.51 -28.44
C TYR A 397 -3.88 63.74 -27.91
N ASP A 398 -2.55 63.75 -27.95
CA ASP A 398 -1.74 64.88 -27.47
C ASP A 398 -2.06 66.17 -28.25
N THR A 399 -2.31 66.04 -29.56
CA THR A 399 -2.70 67.17 -30.43
C THR A 399 -4.10 67.69 -30.11
N GLU A 400 -5.09 66.79 -29.97
CA GLU A 400 -6.49 67.15 -29.75
C GLU A 400 -6.77 67.65 -28.32
N THR A 401 -6.00 67.17 -27.35
CA THR A 401 -6.16 67.53 -25.93
C THR A 401 -5.20 68.63 -25.50
N ALA A 402 -4.30 69.07 -26.39
CA ALA A 402 -3.20 69.98 -26.07
C ALA A 402 -2.36 69.53 -24.86
N GLY A 403 -2.20 68.21 -24.72
CA GLY A 403 -1.48 67.58 -23.60
C GLY A 403 -2.22 67.55 -22.27
N ASP A 404 -3.53 67.86 -22.22
CA ASP A 404 -4.33 67.78 -21.01
C ASP A 404 -4.74 66.32 -20.70
N CYS A 405 -4.18 65.78 -19.62
CA CYS A 405 -4.45 64.43 -19.15
C CYS A 405 -5.92 64.15 -18.80
N ALA A 406 -6.65 65.14 -18.29
CA ALA A 406 -8.06 64.95 -17.97
C ALA A 406 -8.91 64.89 -19.25
N ALA A 407 -8.56 65.69 -20.26
CA ALA A 407 -9.21 65.64 -21.57
C ALA A 407 -8.83 64.36 -22.34
N ALA A 408 -7.59 63.87 -22.19
CA ALA A 408 -7.16 62.60 -22.78
C ALA A 408 -7.87 61.39 -22.16
N ALA A 409 -8.04 61.35 -20.83
CA ALA A 409 -8.83 60.31 -20.17
C ALA A 409 -10.29 60.33 -20.63
N ALA A 410 -10.89 61.52 -20.73
CA ALA A 410 -12.26 61.68 -21.19
C ALA A 410 -12.43 61.23 -22.66
N LEU A 411 -11.48 61.55 -23.53
CA LEU A 411 -11.48 61.11 -24.93
C LEU A 411 -11.26 59.59 -25.06
N ALA A 412 -10.39 59.03 -24.22
CA ALA A 412 -10.07 57.61 -24.19
C ALA A 412 -11.24 56.73 -23.73
N ALA A 413 -12.08 57.25 -22.83
CA ALA A 413 -13.25 56.56 -22.29
C ALA A 413 -14.56 56.84 -23.05
N ALA A 414 -14.53 57.71 -24.08
CA ALA A 414 -15.71 58.08 -24.84
C ALA A 414 -16.19 56.93 -25.74
N SER A 415 -17.46 56.98 -26.16
CA SER A 415 -17.94 56.05 -27.18
C SER A 415 -17.25 56.33 -28.53
N CYS A 416 -17.28 55.35 -29.44
CA CYS A 416 -16.65 55.54 -30.74
C CYS A 416 -17.34 56.63 -31.58
N GLU A 417 -18.65 56.80 -31.38
CA GLU A 417 -19.44 57.85 -32.00
C GLU A 417 -19.10 59.23 -31.44
N ASP A 418 -19.00 59.36 -30.11
CA ASP A 418 -18.72 60.63 -29.43
C ASP A 418 -17.27 61.11 -29.61
N SER A 419 -16.36 60.17 -29.84
CA SER A 419 -14.93 60.44 -30.09
C SER A 419 -14.56 60.58 -31.56
N ASN A 420 -15.53 60.44 -32.48
CA ASN A 420 -15.27 60.37 -33.93
C ASN A 420 -14.21 59.33 -34.32
N GLY A 421 -14.22 58.17 -33.67
CA GLY A 421 -13.26 57.11 -33.93
C GLY A 421 -11.94 57.22 -33.15
N MET A 422 -11.78 58.23 -32.30
CA MET A 422 -10.52 58.44 -31.57
C MET A 422 -10.45 57.68 -30.25
N SER A 423 -11.56 57.22 -29.66
CA SER A 423 -11.56 56.51 -28.37
C SER A 423 -10.65 55.27 -28.37
N LEU A 424 -9.94 55.03 -27.26
CA LEU A 424 -9.22 53.76 -27.07
C LEU A 424 -10.19 52.57 -27.13
N CYS A 425 -11.46 52.80 -26.81
CA CYS A 425 -12.52 51.80 -26.85
C CYS A 425 -13.15 51.63 -28.25
N CYS A 426 -12.61 52.30 -29.28
CA CYS A 426 -12.89 52.01 -30.70
C CYS A 426 -12.04 50.86 -31.27
N LEU A 427 -11.00 50.42 -30.54
CA LEU A 427 -10.04 49.42 -31.01
C LEU A 427 -10.56 47.97 -30.88
N SER A 428 -11.74 47.77 -30.30
CA SER A 428 -12.38 46.47 -30.05
C SER A 428 -13.41 46.08 -31.10
#